data_AF-A0A661RE98-F1
#
_entry.id   AF-A0A661RE98-F1
#
_cell.length_a   1.000
_cell.length_b   1.000
_cell.length_c   1.000
_cell.angle_alpha   90.00
_cell.angle_beta   90.00
_cell.angle_gamma   90.00
#
_symmetry.space_group_name_H-M   'P 1'
#
loop_
_entity.id
_entity.type
_entity.pdbx_description
1 polymer ?
#
loop_
_entity_poly.entity_id
_entity_poly.type
_entity_poly.pdbx_seq_one_letter_code
_entity_poly.pdbx_strand_id
1 'polypeptide(L)'
;MTQTSEKIVGILGGMGPEATVDLMQRIISLTPALDDIDHIRCIVDNNPKVPSRIKAIIEGDGEDPGPCMADMGRRLESWGADFLVIACNTA
;
A
#
# COMPACT_ATOMS: atom_id res chain seq x y z
N MET A 1 -5.61 -19.46 25.19
CA MET A 1 -4.88 -18.55 24.30
C MET A 1 -5.85 -18.18 23.19
N THR A 2 -6.27 -16.92 23.10
CA THR A 2 -7.10 -16.47 21.98
C THR A 2 -6.26 -16.59 20.72
N GLN A 3 -6.70 -17.44 19.79
CA GLN A 3 -6.05 -17.63 18.51
C GLN A 3 -6.30 -16.37 17.68
N THR A 4 -5.41 -15.39 17.78
CA THR A 4 -5.48 -14.19 16.95
C THR A 4 -5.03 -14.59 15.54
N SER A 5 -5.96 -14.61 14.60
CA SER A 5 -5.63 -14.75 13.17
C SER A 5 -4.63 -13.66 12.79
N GLU A 6 -3.56 -14.04 12.10
CA GLU A 6 -2.65 -13.08 11.46
C GLU A 6 -3.45 -12.17 10.51
N LYS A 7 -3.12 -10.88 10.48
CA LYS A 7 -3.76 -9.87 9.64
C LYS A 7 -2.91 -9.59 8.40
N ILE A 8 -3.53 -9.61 7.23
CA ILE A 8 -2.86 -9.38 5.95
C ILE A 8 -2.88 -7.89 5.61
N VAL A 9 -1.70 -7.30 5.38
CA VAL A 9 -1.61 -5.88 4.98
C VAL A 9 -1.75 -5.72 3.47
N GLY A 10 -2.60 -4.78 3.04
CA GLY A 10 -2.68 -4.31 1.67
C GLY A 10 -1.92 -2.99 1.51
N ILE A 11 -0.94 -2.95 0.62
CA ILE A 11 -0.16 -1.73 0.33
C ILE A 11 -0.66 -1.11 -0.98
N LEU A 12 -1.29 0.06 -0.90
CA LEU A 12 -1.56 0.93 -2.04
C LEU A 12 -0.27 1.68 -2.38
N GLY A 13 0.45 1.19 -3.39
CA GLY A 13 1.74 1.68 -3.81
C GLY A 13 1.73 2.41 -5.16
N GLY A 14 2.91 2.63 -5.72
CA GLY A 14 3.11 3.28 -7.02
C GLY A 14 3.17 4.81 -6.98
N MET A 15 3.11 5.41 -5.79
CA MET A 15 2.93 6.85 -5.61
C MET A 15 4.09 7.55 -4.84
N GLY A 16 5.37 7.22 -5.03
CA GLY A 16 5.98 6.56 -6.19
C GLY A 16 6.40 5.09 -5.98
N PRO A 17 6.84 4.39 -7.04
CA PRO A 17 7.29 3.00 -6.95
C PRO A 17 8.43 2.78 -5.98
N GLU A 18 9.42 3.68 -5.96
CA GLU A 18 10.57 3.58 -5.03
C GLU A 18 10.13 3.71 -3.57
N ALA A 19 9.22 4.64 -3.26
CA ALA A 19 8.67 4.78 -1.91
C ALA A 19 7.90 3.53 -1.46
N THR A 20 7.26 2.83 -2.40
CA THR A 20 6.58 1.56 -2.11
C THR A 20 7.58 0.48 -1.74
N VAL A 21 8.68 0.38 -2.49
CA VAL A 21 9.77 -0.56 -2.19
C VAL A 21 10.46 -0.20 -0.87
N ASP A 22 10.68 1.08 -0.58
CA ASP A 22 11.24 1.54 0.70
C ASP A 22 10.34 1.14 1.88
N LEU A 23 9.01 1.31 1.75
CA LEU A 23 8.07 0.83 2.77
C LEU A 23 8.18 -0.68 2.97
N MET A 24 8.24 -1.47 1.89
CA MET A 24 8.41 -2.92 1.98
C MET A 24 9.73 -3.30 2.68
N GLN A 25 10.83 -2.63 2.34
CA GLN A 25 12.12 -2.84 2.99
C GLN A 25 12.07 -2.52 4.49
N ARG A 26 11.37 -1.45 4.89
CA ARG A 26 11.18 -1.09 6.30
C ARG A 26 10.33 -2.10 7.04
N ILE A 27 9.25 -2.58 6.43
CA ILE A 27 8.40 -3.64 7.01
C ILE A 27 9.26 -4.87 7.29
N ILE A 28 10.04 -5.34 6.31
CA ILE A 28 10.94 -6.49 6.47
C ILE A 28 11.96 -6.22 7.59
N SER A 29 12.67 -5.09 7.54
CA SER A 29 13.78 -4.79 8.46
C SER A 29 13.33 -4.54 9.90
N LEU A 30 12.08 -4.09 10.11
CA LEU A 30 11.54 -3.75 11.43
C LEU A 30 10.64 -4.86 12.00
N THR A 31 10.31 -5.89 11.22
CA THR A 31 9.56 -7.05 11.72
C THR A 31 10.51 -7.94 12.53
N PRO A 32 10.24 -8.19 13.82
CA PRO A 32 10.98 -9.20 14.56
C PRO A 32 10.63 -10.59 14.01
N ALA A 33 11.57 -11.19 13.28
CA ALA A 33 11.42 -12.50 12.64
C ALA A 33 12.65 -13.37 12.91
N LEU A 34 12.46 -14.68 13.09
CA LEU A 34 13.53 -15.67 13.19
C LEU A 34 13.66 -16.49 11.90
N ASP A 35 12.55 -16.65 11.16
CA ASP A 35 12.44 -17.33 9.88
C ASP A 35 11.53 -16.53 8.91
N ASP A 36 11.58 -16.84 7.62
CA ASP A 36 10.82 -16.15 6.58
C ASP A 36 9.30 -16.19 6.84
N ILE A 37 8.81 -17.27 7.47
CA ILE A 37 7.40 -17.46 7.82
C ILE A 37 6.91 -16.50 8.92
N ASP A 38 7.83 -15.91 9.69
CA ASP A 38 7.47 -14.96 10.76
C ASP A 38 7.20 -13.54 10.22
N HIS A 39 7.51 -13.29 8.94
CA HIS A 39 7.29 -11.99 8.33
C HIS A 39 5.81 -11.72 8.04
N ILE A 40 5.44 -10.44 8.13
CA ILE A 40 4.08 -9.98 7.86
C ILE A 40 3.70 -10.26 6.40
N ARG A 41 2.62 -11.01 6.19
CA ARG A 41 2.06 -11.21 4.85
C ARG A 41 1.55 -9.88 4.27
N CYS A 42 2.13 -9.46 3.15
CA CYS A 42 1.76 -8.25 2.43
C CYS A 42 1.20 -8.56 1.03
N ILE A 43 0.14 -7.86 0.63
CA ILE A 43 -0.35 -7.79 -0.77
C ILE A 43 -0.08 -6.37 -1.26
N VAL A 44 0.62 -6.21 -2.39
CA VAL A 44 1.08 -4.90 -2.84
C VAL A 44 0.53 -4.61 -4.24
N ASP A 45 -0.25 -3.54 -4.37
CA ASP A 45 -0.63 -2.96 -5.67
C ASP A 45 0.29 -1.77 -5.96
N ASN A 46 1.44 -2.05 -6.59
CA ASN A 46 2.40 -1.02 -7.01
C ASN A 46 1.99 -0.46 -8.39
N ASN A 47 1.07 0.50 -8.39
CA ASN A 47 0.49 1.07 -9.61
C ASN A 47 0.97 2.51 -9.89
N PRO A 48 2.03 2.71 -10.70
CA PRO A 48 2.47 4.06 -11.08
C PRO A 48 1.53 4.76 -12.08
N LYS A 49 0.43 4.14 -12.49
CA LYS A 49 -0.56 4.75 -13.38
C LYS A 49 -1.61 5.58 -12.63
N VAL A 50 -1.56 5.64 -11.30
CA VAL A 50 -2.36 6.59 -10.53
C VAL A 50 -2.02 8.01 -10.99
N PRO A 51 -3.03 8.85 -11.32
CA PRO A 51 -2.82 10.25 -11.66
C PRO A 51 -1.93 11.02 -10.67
N SER A 52 -1.29 12.09 -11.15
CA SER A 52 -0.37 12.86 -10.32
C SER A 52 -1.11 13.64 -9.24
N ARG A 53 -0.84 13.33 -7.97
CA ARG A 53 -1.37 14.05 -6.81
C ARG A 53 -0.94 15.51 -6.80
N ILE A 54 0.30 15.79 -7.26
CA ILE A 54 0.82 17.16 -7.35
C ILE A 54 0.01 17.96 -8.36
N LYS A 55 -0.29 17.39 -9.52
CA LYS A 55 -1.11 18.06 -10.53
C LYS A 55 -2.54 18.29 -10.04
N ALA A 56 -3.14 17.30 -9.39
CA ALA A 56 -4.51 17.40 -8.88
C ALA A 56 -4.66 18.43 -7.75
N ILE A 57 -3.76 18.44 -6.76
CA ILE A 57 -3.93 19.20 -5.52
C ILE A 57 -3.16 20.53 -5.52
N ILE A 58 -1.94 20.56 -6.07
CA ILE A 58 -1.06 21.74 -6.01
C ILE A 58 -1.21 22.61 -7.26
N GLU A 59 -1.17 21.99 -8.45
CA GLU A 59 -1.30 22.73 -9.72
C GLU A 59 -2.76 23.02 -10.07
N GLY A 60 -3.68 22.13 -9.66
CA GLY A 60 -5.13 22.32 -9.76
C GLY A 60 -5.75 22.01 -11.13
N ASP A 61 -4.97 21.50 -12.07
CA ASP A 61 -5.40 21.13 -13.43
C ASP A 61 -5.21 19.63 -13.76
N GLY A 62 -4.76 18.85 -12.76
CA GLY A 62 -4.58 17.41 -12.89
C GLY A 62 -5.86 16.58 -12.74
N GLU A 63 -5.83 15.39 -13.34
CA GLU A 63 -6.86 14.37 -13.13
C GLU A 63 -6.92 13.90 -11.67
N ASP A 64 -8.13 13.71 -11.14
CA ASP A 64 -8.37 13.24 -9.77
C ASP A 64 -7.85 11.80 -9.58
N PRO A 65 -6.88 11.56 -8.66
CA PRO A 65 -6.38 10.22 -8.38
C PRO A 65 -7.35 9.36 -7.55
N GLY A 66 -8.35 9.97 -6.89
CA GLY A 66 -9.26 9.33 -5.94
C GLY A 66 -9.99 8.10 -6.48
N PRO A 67 -10.62 8.15 -7.67
CA PRO A 67 -11.27 6.98 -8.26
C PRO A 67 -10.31 5.80 -8.50
N CYS A 68 -9.11 6.08 -9.02
CA CYS A 68 -8.10 5.04 -9.25
C CYS A 68 -7.65 4.40 -7.94
N MET A 69 -7.40 5.21 -6.90
CA MET A 69 -7.01 4.72 -5.58
C MET A 69 -8.12 3.95 -4.87
N ALA A 70 -9.38 4.36 -5.01
CA ALA A 70 -10.53 3.65 -4.47
C ALA A 70 -10.66 2.25 -5.10
N ASP A 71 -10.46 2.14 -6.41
CA ASP A 71 -10.45 0.84 -7.11
C ASP A 71 -9.28 -0.03 -6.66
N MET A 72 -8.08 0.55 -6.47
CA MET A 72 -6.94 -0.18 -5.89
C MET A 72 -7.28 -0.73 -4.50
N GLY A 73 -7.90 0.07 -3.63
CA GLY A 73 -8.34 -0.35 -2.31
C GLY A 73 -9.31 -1.53 -2.34
N ARG A 74 -10.35 -1.46 -3.21
CA ARG A 74 -11.30 -2.56 -3.41
C ARG A 74 -10.64 -3.82 -3.93
N ARG A 75 -9.65 -3.70 -4.83
CA ARG A 75 -8.89 -4.85 -5.32
C ARG A 75 -8.09 -5.51 -4.21
N LEU A 76 -7.35 -4.74 -3.41
CA LEU A 76 -6.59 -5.27 -2.27
C LEU A 76 -7.49 -5.97 -1.25
N GLU A 77 -8.64 -5.39 -0.92
CA GLU A 77 -9.67 -6.04 -0.10
C GLU A 77 -10.11 -7.38 -0.73
N SER A 78 -10.44 -7.40 -2.03
CA SER A 78 -10.84 -8.62 -2.73
C SER A 78 -9.74 -9.69 -2.82
N TRP A 79 -8.46 -9.28 -2.75
CA TRP A 79 -7.31 -10.18 -2.72
C TRP A 79 -7.01 -10.72 -1.32
N GLY A 80 -7.74 -10.23 -0.30
CA GLY A 80 -7.68 -10.72 1.07
C GLY A 80 -6.90 -9.83 2.03
N ALA A 81 -6.67 -8.55 1.72
CA ALA A 81 -6.12 -7.61 2.70
C ALA A 81 -7.14 -7.32 3.81
N ASP A 82 -6.71 -7.43 5.06
CA ASP A 82 -7.52 -7.07 6.24
C ASP A 82 -7.54 -5.57 6.52
N PHE A 83 -6.47 -4.87 6.13
CA PHE A 83 -6.32 -3.43 6.29
C PHE A 83 -5.40 -2.86 5.23
N LEU A 84 -5.49 -1.54 5.03
CA LEU A 84 -4.78 -0.84 3.96
C LEU A 84 -3.78 0.16 4.53
N VAL A 85 -2.63 0.28 3.87
CA VAL A 85 -1.63 1.33 4.08
C VAL A 85 -1.30 1.99 2.75
N ILE A 86 -0.95 3.29 2.77
CA ILE A 86 -0.61 4.07 1.58
C ILE A 86 0.82 4.61 1.74
N ALA A 87 1.70 4.31 0.78
CA ALA A 87 3.08 4.77 0.76
C ALA A 87 3.23 6.16 0.07
N CYS A 88 2.34 7.10 0.40
CA CYS A 88 2.33 8.45 -0.20
C CYS A 88 1.57 9.43 0.69
N ASN A 89 2.21 10.55 1.07
CA ASN A 89 1.58 11.55 1.93
C ASN A 89 0.55 12.45 1.22
N THR A 90 0.68 12.62 -0.11
CA THR A 90 -0.19 13.51 -0.90
C THR A 90 -1.38 12.79 -1.52
N ALA A 91 -1.46 11.48 -1.33
CA ALA A 91 -2.50 10.60 -1.87
C ALA A 91 -3.79 10.66 -1.04
#